data_AF-A0A2H9R8W9-F1
#
_entry.id   AF-A0A2H9R8W9-F1
#
_cell.length_a   1.000
_cell.length_b   1.000
_cell.length_c   1.000
_cell.angle_alpha   90.00
_cell.angle_beta   90.00
_cell.angle_gamma   90.00
#
_symmetry.space_group_name_H-M   'P 1'
#
loop_
_entity.id
_entity.type
_entity.pdbx_description
1 polymer ?
#
loop_
_entity_poly.entity_id
_entity_poly.type
_entity_poly.pdbx_seq_one_letter_code
_entity_poly.pdbx_strand_id
1 'polypeptide(L)'
;MNTKDMTSACVFLTESVGKNKAAQSLGISQQTLKKYLGFAAIPDRLKEYVPRELSRDDATKLYQIVPNVSKAVRIAEKIIPLDQRLRKQYLHNLAKSPKSSHLKILKNAKEGLLQQKVVMELNKGNARKLYSLATRNDVEVTEMAEKIMSDYLKRR
;
A
#
# COMPACT_ATOMS: atom_id res chain seq x y z
N MET A 1 7.74 -27.34 -2.61
CA MET A 1 7.88 -26.61 -3.89
C MET A 1 8.57 -25.28 -3.63
N ASN A 2 9.66 -24.99 -4.33
CA ASN A 2 10.35 -23.70 -4.20
C ASN A 2 9.48 -22.57 -4.79
N THR A 3 9.58 -21.36 -4.25
CA THR A 3 8.81 -20.20 -4.73
C THR A 3 9.14 -19.85 -6.18
N LYS A 4 10.38 -20.11 -6.61
CA LYS A 4 10.85 -19.96 -8.00
C LYS A 4 10.18 -20.96 -8.94
N ASP A 5 10.08 -22.23 -8.54
CA ASP A 5 9.46 -23.29 -9.35
C ASP A 5 7.96 -23.02 -9.53
N MET A 6 7.29 -22.64 -8.45
CA MET A 6 5.86 -22.29 -8.50
C MET A 6 5.60 -21.07 -9.40
N THR A 7 6.49 -20.07 -9.34
CA THR A 7 6.39 -18.88 -10.20
C THR A 7 6.58 -19.25 -11.68
N SER A 8 7.57 -20.09 -11.97
CA SER A 8 7.85 -20.56 -13.33
C SER A 8 6.70 -21.39 -13.90
N ALA A 9 6.13 -22.29 -13.09
CA ALA A 9 4.93 -23.06 -13.46
C ALA A 9 3.72 -22.14 -13.73
N CYS A 10 3.53 -21.10 -12.91
CA CYS A 10 2.47 -20.10 -13.15
C CYS A 10 2.65 -19.35 -14.46
N VAL A 11 3.88 -18.95 -14.80
CA VAL A 11 4.21 -18.26 -16.06
C VAL A 11 3.92 -19.18 -17.23
N PHE A 12 4.49 -20.39 -17.23
CA PHE A 12 4.32 -21.39 -18.28
C PHE A 12 2.84 -21.71 -18.57
N LEU A 13 2.06 -21.98 -17.52
CA LEU A 13 0.63 -22.28 -17.68
C LEU A 13 -0.17 -21.07 -18.14
N THR A 14 0.19 -19.87 -17.69
CA THR A 14 -0.48 -18.65 -18.14
C THR A 14 -0.24 -18.40 -19.63
N GLU A 15 0.98 -18.65 -20.12
CA GLU A 15 1.32 -18.55 -21.53
C GLU A 15 0.65 -19.63 -22.38
N SER A 16 0.54 -20.86 -21.85
CA SER A 16 0.01 -22.00 -22.58
C SER A 16 -1.52 -22.04 -22.66
N VAL A 17 -2.22 -21.76 -21.56
CA VAL A 17 -3.68 -21.94 -21.45
C VAL A 17 -4.45 -20.67 -21.10
N GLY A 18 -3.75 -19.55 -20.88
CA GLY A 18 -4.33 -18.27 -20.49
C GLY A 18 -4.65 -18.17 -18.99
N LYS A 19 -4.72 -16.93 -18.49
CA LYS A 19 -4.83 -16.60 -17.04
C LYS A 19 -5.99 -17.30 -16.32
N ASN A 20 -7.16 -17.40 -16.96
CA ASN A 20 -8.36 -17.95 -16.33
C ASN A 20 -8.26 -19.47 -16.13
N LYS A 21 -7.72 -20.19 -17.12
CA LYS A 21 -7.54 -21.64 -17.04
C LYS A 21 -6.32 -22.02 -16.22
N ALA A 22 -5.24 -21.23 -16.26
CA ALA A 22 -4.03 -21.47 -15.48
C ALA A 22 -4.29 -21.53 -13.97
N ALA A 23 -5.13 -20.63 -13.44
CA ALA A 23 -5.50 -20.63 -12.02
C ALA A 23 -6.27 -21.91 -11.63
N GLN A 24 -7.21 -22.34 -12.48
CA GLN A 24 -8.00 -23.55 -12.29
C GLN A 24 -7.12 -24.81 -12.37
N SER A 25 -6.23 -24.90 -13.36
CA SER A 25 -5.31 -26.03 -13.54
C SER A 25 -4.32 -26.19 -12.40
N LEU A 26 -3.94 -25.09 -11.74
CA LEU A 26 -3.05 -25.10 -10.58
C LEU A 26 -3.80 -25.28 -9.24
N GLY A 27 -5.14 -25.28 -9.25
CA GLY A 27 -5.93 -25.33 -8.02
C GLY A 27 -5.75 -24.10 -7.11
N ILE A 28 -5.41 -22.94 -7.68
CA ILE A 28 -5.17 -21.70 -6.93
C ILE A 28 -6.17 -20.60 -7.30
N SER A 29 -6.38 -19.64 -6.41
CA SER A 29 -7.18 -18.45 -6.73
C SER A 29 -6.50 -17.60 -7.81
N GLN A 30 -7.31 -16.87 -8.60
CA GLN A 30 -6.77 -15.89 -9.56
C GLN A 30 -5.92 -14.81 -8.88
N GLN A 31 -6.24 -14.44 -7.64
CA GLN A 31 -5.46 -13.48 -6.87
C GLN A 31 -4.07 -14.04 -6.56
N THR A 32 -3.99 -15.30 -6.17
CA THR A 32 -2.73 -16.01 -5.93
C THR A 32 -1.89 -16.10 -7.21
N LEU A 33 -2.51 -16.45 -8.34
CA LEU A 33 -1.84 -16.48 -9.64
C LEU A 33 -1.23 -15.11 -9.99
N LYS A 34 -2.02 -14.03 -9.85
CA LYS A 34 -1.55 -12.65 -10.09
C LYS A 34 -0.33 -12.28 -9.23
N LYS A 35 -0.28 -12.74 -7.97
CA LYS A 35 0.87 -12.49 -7.09
C LYS A 35 2.15 -13.19 -7.58
N TYR A 36 2.04 -14.43 -8.05
CA TYR A 36 3.18 -15.15 -8.61
C TYR A 36 3.66 -14.51 -9.92
N LEU A 37 2.74 -14.19 -10.84
CA LEU A 37 3.07 -13.49 -12.08
C LEU A 37 3.69 -12.11 -11.83
N GLY A 38 3.17 -11.36 -10.85
CA GLY A 38 3.74 -10.07 -10.45
C GLY A 38 5.18 -10.18 -9.94
N PHE A 39 5.49 -11.25 -9.20
CA PHE A 39 6.85 -11.52 -8.75
C PHE A 39 7.78 -11.97 -9.88
N ALA A 40 7.27 -12.73 -10.85
CA ALA A 40 8.02 -13.14 -12.04
C ALA A 40 8.61 -11.94 -12.79
N ALA A 41 7.82 -10.86 -12.91
CA ALA A 41 8.15 -9.64 -13.62
C ALA A 41 9.19 -8.74 -12.91
N ILE A 42 9.61 -9.07 -11.69
CA ILE A 42 10.60 -8.29 -10.95
C ILE A 42 12.01 -8.61 -11.46
N PRO A 43 12.92 -7.62 -11.57
CA PRO A 43 14.34 -7.84 -11.87
C PRO A 43 15.02 -8.75 -10.84
N ASP A 44 15.97 -9.58 -11.29
CA ASP A 44 16.63 -10.57 -10.44
C ASP A 44 17.37 -9.96 -9.24
N ARG A 45 17.98 -8.78 -9.42
CA ARG A 45 18.60 -8.02 -8.33
C ARG A 45 17.65 -7.72 -7.17
N LEU A 46 16.36 -7.52 -7.45
CA LEU A 46 15.36 -7.33 -6.39
C LEU A 46 14.83 -8.65 -5.83
N LYS A 47 14.85 -9.72 -6.63
CA LYS A 47 14.45 -11.07 -6.20
C LYS A 47 15.44 -11.66 -5.19
N GLU A 48 16.72 -11.26 -5.21
CA GLU A 48 17.75 -11.70 -4.25
C GLU A 48 17.37 -11.40 -2.79
N TYR A 49 16.68 -10.28 -2.55
CA TYR A 49 16.21 -9.89 -1.22
C TYR A 49 15.00 -10.71 -0.74
N VAL A 50 14.36 -11.49 -1.60
CA VAL A 50 13.15 -12.27 -1.30
C VAL A 50 13.52 -13.75 -1.11
N PRO A 51 13.01 -14.44 -0.07
CA PRO A 51 12.05 -13.97 0.95
C PRO A 51 12.69 -13.44 2.24
N ARG A 52 14.03 -13.43 2.35
CA ARG A 52 14.73 -13.23 3.62
C ARG A 52 14.60 -11.81 4.17
N GLU A 53 14.79 -10.81 3.32
CA GLU A 53 14.86 -9.41 3.75
C GLU A 53 13.59 -8.64 3.36
N LEU A 54 13.00 -8.98 2.22
CA LEU A 54 11.73 -8.44 1.73
C LEU A 54 10.72 -9.57 1.48
N SER A 55 9.45 -9.27 1.76
CA SER A 55 8.38 -10.13 1.31
C SER A 55 8.20 -10.01 -0.21
N ARG A 56 7.71 -11.08 -0.84
CA ARG A 56 7.35 -11.07 -2.26
C ARG A 56 6.44 -9.90 -2.63
N ASP A 57 5.44 -9.65 -1.79
CA ASP A 57 4.42 -8.62 -2.02
C ASP A 57 5.03 -7.22 -1.90
N ASP A 58 5.98 -7.00 -0.98
CA ASP A 58 6.70 -5.72 -0.83
C ASP A 58 7.62 -5.45 -2.02
N ALA A 59 8.39 -6.45 -2.46
CA ALA A 59 9.26 -6.34 -3.64
C ALA A 59 8.45 -6.04 -4.91
N THR A 60 7.31 -6.72 -5.09
CA THR A 60 6.41 -6.50 -6.23
C THR A 60 5.85 -5.09 -6.20
N LYS A 61 5.35 -4.63 -5.05
CA LYS A 61 4.82 -3.26 -4.89
C LYS A 61 5.90 -2.21 -5.13
N LEU A 62 7.10 -2.40 -4.59
CA LEU A 62 8.19 -1.46 -4.77
C LEU A 62 8.54 -1.27 -6.25
N TYR A 63 8.64 -2.36 -7.01
CA TYR A 63 8.94 -2.29 -8.44
C TYR A 63 7.79 -1.69 -9.26
N GLN A 64 6.54 -1.95 -8.86
CA GLN A 64 5.37 -1.31 -9.47
C GLN A 64 5.36 0.22 -9.28
N ILE A 65 5.77 0.70 -8.10
CA ILE A 65 5.82 2.15 -7.81
C ILE A 65 7.04 2.80 -8.47
N VAL A 66 8.19 2.11 -8.46
CA VAL A 66 9.45 2.60 -9.00
C VAL A 66 10.00 1.57 -10.00
N PRO A 67 9.62 1.65 -11.29
CA PRO A 67 10.03 0.67 -12.31
C PRO A 67 11.50 0.78 -12.72
N ASN A 68 12.27 1.69 -12.10
CA ASN A 68 13.72 1.79 -12.30
C ASN A 68 14.46 0.88 -11.32
N VAL A 69 15.14 -0.14 -11.85
CA VAL A 69 15.83 -1.18 -11.06
C VAL A 69 16.83 -0.59 -10.05
N SER A 70 17.69 0.32 -10.49
CA SER A 70 18.72 0.90 -9.63
C SER A 70 18.13 1.74 -8.48
N LYS A 71 17.06 2.50 -8.77
CA LYS A 71 16.36 3.26 -7.73
C LYS A 71 15.59 2.35 -6.77
N ALA A 72 14.95 1.31 -7.29
CA ALA A 72 14.21 0.36 -6.47
C ALA A 72 15.14 -0.40 -5.51
N VAL A 73 16.31 -0.86 -5.96
CA VAL A 73 17.32 -1.51 -5.10
C VAL A 73 17.78 -0.55 -3.99
N ARG A 74 18.13 0.69 -4.32
CA ARG A 74 18.51 1.71 -3.32
C ARG A 74 17.42 1.99 -2.29
N ILE A 75 16.16 1.90 -2.69
CA ILE A 75 15.03 2.06 -1.76
C ILE A 75 14.86 0.79 -0.92
N ALA A 76 15.00 -0.40 -1.53
CA ALA A 76 14.95 -1.69 -0.84
C ALA A 76 15.95 -1.72 0.32
N GLU A 77 17.22 -1.41 0.08
CA GLU A 77 18.29 -1.34 1.09
C GLU A 77 17.92 -0.45 2.28
N LYS A 78 17.24 0.67 2.03
CA LYS A 78 16.81 1.62 3.07
C LYS A 78 15.60 1.15 3.88
N ILE A 79 14.76 0.28 3.31
CA ILE A 79 13.53 -0.18 3.97
C ILE A 79 13.65 -1.56 4.63
N ILE A 80 14.69 -2.33 4.27
CA ILE A 80 15.04 -3.62 4.89
C ILE A 80 15.21 -3.52 6.42
N PRO A 81 15.89 -2.52 7.00
CA PRO A 81 16.02 -2.42 8.46
C PRO A 81 14.72 -1.97 9.15
N LEU A 82 13.70 -1.53 8.41
CA LEU A 82 12.43 -1.09 8.99
C LEU A 82 11.57 -2.29 9.37
N ASP A 83 10.79 -2.14 10.44
CA ASP A 83 9.78 -3.12 10.83
C ASP A 83 8.70 -3.26 9.74
N GLN A 84 8.04 -4.42 9.71
CA GLN A 84 7.08 -4.75 8.66
C GLN A 84 5.91 -3.75 8.57
N ARG A 85 5.47 -3.19 9.70
CA ARG A 85 4.34 -2.26 9.74
C ARG A 85 4.74 -0.91 9.17
N LEU A 86 5.90 -0.37 9.58
CA LEU A 86 6.45 0.87 9.03
C LEU A 86 6.80 0.74 7.56
N ARG A 87 7.35 -0.41 7.13
CA ARG A 87 7.63 -0.69 5.72
C ARG A 87 6.38 -0.64 4.86
N LYS A 88 5.27 -1.25 5.31
CA LYS A 88 3.98 -1.18 4.60
C LYS A 88 3.48 0.26 4.48
N GLN A 89 3.56 1.04 5.56
CA GLN A 89 3.15 2.45 5.56
C GLN A 89 4.07 3.30 4.67
N TYR A 90 5.37 3.00 4.65
CA TYR A 90 6.35 3.63 3.78
C TYR A 90 6.01 3.38 2.31
N LEU A 91 5.75 2.13 1.91
CA LEU A 91 5.38 1.79 0.52
C LEU A 91 4.05 2.44 0.12
N HIS A 92 3.08 2.54 1.04
CA HIS A 92 1.82 3.25 0.81
C HIS A 92 2.05 4.75 0.52
N ASN A 93 2.87 5.42 1.34
CA ASN A 93 3.20 6.82 1.13
C ASN A 93 4.08 7.05 -0.12
N LEU A 94 4.98 6.10 -0.43
CA LEU A 94 5.77 6.12 -1.66
C LEU A 94 4.86 6.03 -2.90
N ALA A 95 3.81 5.19 -2.86
CA ALA A 95 2.84 5.09 -3.96
C ALA A 95 2.08 6.40 -4.21
N LYS A 96 1.73 7.13 -3.14
CA LYS A 96 1.07 8.43 -3.23
C LYS A 96 2.00 9.55 -3.72
N SER A 97 3.29 9.44 -3.44
CA SER A 97 4.25 10.51 -3.73
C SER A 97 5.62 9.95 -4.12
N PRO A 98 5.76 9.32 -5.30
CA PRO A 98 6.94 8.55 -5.68
C PRO A 98 8.19 9.42 -5.90
N LYS A 99 8.01 10.74 -6.12
CA LYS A 99 9.10 11.71 -6.29
C LYS A 99 9.61 12.31 -4.97
N SER A 100 8.96 12.01 -3.84
CA SER A 100 9.37 12.56 -2.55
C SER A 100 10.69 11.96 -2.06
N SER A 101 11.43 12.73 -1.26
CA SER A 101 12.64 12.25 -0.63
C SER A 101 12.36 11.13 0.38
N HIS A 102 13.33 10.22 0.54
CA HIS A 102 13.22 9.11 1.50
C HIS A 102 12.87 9.60 2.91
N LEU A 103 13.52 10.67 3.39
CA LEU A 103 13.28 11.24 4.72
C LEU A 103 11.84 11.75 4.88
N LYS A 104 11.29 12.41 3.86
CA LYS A 104 9.91 12.90 3.87
C LYS A 104 8.92 11.74 3.92
N ILE A 105 9.14 10.70 3.11
CA ILE A 105 8.28 9.51 3.10
C ILE A 105 8.35 8.77 4.44
N LEU A 106 9.54 8.64 5.01
CA LEU A 106 9.75 8.00 6.31
C LEU A 106 9.08 8.77 7.45
N LYS A 107 9.19 10.11 7.44
CA LYS A 107 8.48 10.98 8.40
C LYS A 107 6.97 10.77 8.32
N ASN A 108 6.40 10.89 7.13
CA ASN A 108 4.96 10.67 6.91
C ASN A 108 4.51 9.26 7.28
N ALA A 109 5.38 8.25 7.07
CA ALA A 109 5.08 6.88 7.45
C ALA A 109 5.00 6.73 8.98
N LYS A 110 5.95 7.29 9.72
CA LYS A 110 5.94 7.30 11.18
C LYS A 110 4.74 8.07 11.74
N GLU A 111 4.46 9.26 11.21
CA GLU A 111 3.28 10.05 11.61
C GLU A 111 1.99 9.27 11.38
N GLY A 112 1.85 8.60 10.25
CA GLY A 112 0.69 7.75 9.95
C GLY A 112 0.54 6.53 10.86
N LEU A 113 1.63 6.03 11.47
CA LEU A 113 1.54 4.96 12.47
C LEU A 113 1.02 5.47 13.82
N LEU A 114 1.27 6.74 14.14
CA LEU A 114 0.81 7.40 15.35
C LEU A 114 -0.65 7.86 15.24
N GLN A 115 -1.15 8.06 14.01
CA GLN A 115 -2.54 8.40 13.77
C GLN A 115 -3.47 7.24 14.15
N GLN A 116 -4.39 7.50 15.07
CA GLN A 116 -5.46 6.58 15.41
C GLN A 116 -6.73 6.96 14.67
N LYS A 117 -7.39 5.96 14.05
CA LYS A 117 -8.72 6.17 13.48
C LYS A 117 -9.72 6.24 14.62
N VAL A 118 -10.19 7.45 14.92
CA VAL A 118 -11.28 7.66 15.88
C VAL A 118 -12.59 7.70 15.10
N VAL A 119 -13.51 6.79 15.43
CA VAL A 119 -14.89 6.84 14.94
C VAL A 119 -15.69 7.59 16.00
N MET A 120 -16.32 8.69 15.62
CA MET A 120 -17.22 9.44 16.49
C MET A 120 -18.65 9.25 16.00
N GLU A 121 -19.48 8.68 16.85
CA GLU A 121 -20.91 8.57 16.59
C GLU A 121 -21.62 9.82 17.09
N LEU A 122 -22.34 10.47 16.18
CA LEU A 122 -23.13 11.65 16.51
C LEU A 122 -24.57 11.22 16.81
N ASN A 123 -25.11 11.69 17.92
CA ASN A 123 -26.55 11.58 18.16
C ASN A 123 -27.34 12.42 17.14
N LYS A 124 -28.63 12.10 16.96
CA LYS A 124 -29.52 12.74 15.96
C LYS A 124 -29.56 14.27 16.09
N GLY A 125 -29.48 14.80 17.31
CA GLY A 125 -29.48 16.23 17.57
C GLY A 125 -28.22 16.92 17.05
N ASN A 126 -27.04 16.37 17.37
CA ASN A 126 -25.75 16.90 16.94
C ASN A 126 -25.54 16.74 15.43
N ALA A 127 -26.02 15.64 14.84
CA ALA A 127 -25.99 15.44 13.39
C ALA A 127 -26.80 16.54 12.65
N ARG A 128 -28.00 16.89 13.16
CA ARG A 128 -28.80 18.00 12.60
C ARG A 128 -28.10 19.35 12.72
N LYS A 129 -27.43 19.61 13.86
CA LYS A 129 -26.68 20.85 14.06
C LYS A 129 -25.49 20.95 13.10
N LEU A 130 -24.74 19.87 12.93
CA LEU A 130 -23.64 19.80 11.97
C LEU A 130 -24.13 20.04 10.53
N TYR A 131 -25.22 19.39 10.13
CA TYR A 131 -25.84 19.59 8.83
C TYR A 131 -26.25 21.06 8.60
N SER A 132 -26.90 21.66 9.59
CA SER A 132 -27.32 23.06 9.53
C SER A 132 -26.13 24.01 9.44
N LEU A 133 -25.05 23.71 10.17
CA LEU A 133 -23.80 24.47 10.13
C LEU A 133 -23.10 24.34 8.77
N ALA A 134 -23.06 23.15 8.18
CA ALA A 134 -22.48 22.92 6.87
C ALA A 134 -23.25 23.69 5.79
N THR A 135 -24.60 23.60 5.82
CA THR A 135 -25.48 24.33 4.90
C THR A 135 -25.30 25.85 4.99
N ARG A 136 -25.16 26.39 6.21
CA ARG A 136 -24.93 27.84 6.41
C ARG A 136 -23.59 28.33 5.90
N ASN A 137 -22.59 27.45 5.84
CA ASN A 137 -21.23 27.77 5.39
C ASN A 137 -20.97 27.32 3.96
N ASP A 138 -21.98 26.82 3.25
CA ASP A 138 -21.91 26.31 1.87
C ASP A 138 -20.76 25.31 1.64
N VAL A 139 -20.64 24.34 2.56
CA VAL A 139 -19.63 23.28 2.52
C VAL A 139 -20.26 21.93 2.78
N GLU A 140 -19.61 20.86 2.33
CA GLU A 140 -20.07 19.50 2.64
C GLU A 140 -20.00 19.22 4.16
N VAL A 141 -20.90 18.35 4.63
CA VAL A 141 -21.01 17.97 6.06
C VAL A 141 -19.70 17.37 6.58
N THR A 142 -19.03 16.58 5.75
CA THR A 142 -17.72 15.97 6.01
C THR A 142 -16.62 17.02 6.14
N GLU A 143 -16.54 17.96 5.21
CA GLU A 143 -15.57 19.05 5.25
C GLU A 143 -15.79 19.96 6.47
N MET A 144 -17.04 20.27 6.80
CA MET A 144 -17.37 21.03 8.00
C MET A 144 -16.95 20.30 9.28
N ALA A 145 -17.15 18.97 9.34
CA ALA A 145 -16.70 18.16 10.46
C ALA A 145 -15.17 18.14 10.57
N GLU A 146 -14.47 17.97 9.45
CA GLU A 146 -13.00 18.02 9.41
C GLU A 146 -12.46 19.37 9.88
N LYS A 147 -13.11 20.47 9.48
CA LYS A 147 -12.75 21.83 9.91
C LYS A 147 -12.92 22.01 11.41
N ILE A 148 -14.09 21.64 11.96
CA ILE A 148 -14.37 21.71 13.40
C ILE A 148 -13.34 20.90 14.19
N MET A 149 -13.07 19.67 13.76
CA MET A 149 -12.12 18.79 14.45
C MET A 149 -10.69 19.30 14.36
N SER A 150 -10.28 19.81 13.20
CA SER A 150 -8.96 20.42 13.00
C SER A 150 -8.78 21.64 13.90
N ASP A 151 -9.78 22.51 14.00
CA ASP A 151 -9.73 23.70 14.82
C ASP A 151 -9.68 23.37 16.31
N TYR A 152 -10.44 22.35 16.76
CA TYR A 152 -10.40 21.89 18.14
C TYR A 152 -9.03 21.32 18.52
N LEU A 153 -8.45 20.48 17.66
CA LEU A 153 -7.15 19.86 17.90
C LEU A 153 -5.98 20.86 17.88
N LYS A 154 -6.08 21.93 17.08
CA LYS A 154 -5.04 22.99 17.03
C LYS A 154 -5.02 23.91 18.25
N ARG A 155 -6.14 24.03 18.97
CA ARG A 155 -6.27 24.87 20.17
C ARG A 155 -5.71 24.21 21.43
N ARG A 156 -5.30 22.96 21.33
CA ARG A 156 -4.80 22.13 22.43
C ARG A 156 -3.31 21.90 22.28
#